data_AF-A0A1P8JTY1-F1
#
_entry.id   AF-A0A1P8JTY1-F1
#
_cell.length_a   1.000
_cell.length_b   1.000
_cell.length_c   1.000
_cell.angle_alpha   90.00
_cell.angle_beta   90.00
_cell.angle_gamma   90.00
#
_symmetry.space_group_name_H-M   'P 1'
#
loop_
_entity.id
_entity.type
_entity.pdbx_description
1 polymer ?
#
loop_
_entity_poly.entity_id
_entity_poly.type
_entity_poly.pdbx_seq_one_letter_code
_entity_poly.pdbx_strand_id
1 'polypeptide(L)'
;MKRYFFSFLMRGEAERMIFEVAEQEQIRLSACLETFDPSQTIGFFGFDSTDGQSVHLNLAELQVARQLWEPIWISREAEEYEGGVKLKFRDRPEIFDEFVEPEDCMTLVEGLADESTLFVTFVDGDGEEYVFAKPHLIWAIVPTKYLQGN
;
A
#
# COMPACT_ATOMS: atom_id res chain seq x y z
N MET A 1 9.07 19.11 -15.66
CA MET A 1 9.04 18.60 -14.26
C MET A 1 9.46 17.14 -14.32
N LYS A 2 10.39 16.72 -13.47
CA LYS A 2 10.91 15.35 -13.46
C LYS A 2 9.87 14.41 -12.81
N ARG A 3 9.64 13.24 -13.40
CA ARG A 3 8.70 12.23 -12.87
C ARG A 3 9.45 11.17 -12.05
N TYR A 4 8.88 10.75 -10.93
CA TYR A 4 9.47 9.80 -10.00
C TYR A 4 8.56 8.59 -9.82
N PHE A 5 9.17 7.41 -9.71
CA PHE A 5 8.42 6.17 -9.57
C PHE A 5 9.05 5.26 -8.53
N PHE A 6 8.20 4.46 -7.90
CA PHE A 6 8.62 3.25 -7.22
C PHE A 6 8.33 2.03 -8.09
N SER A 7 9.20 1.03 -7.98
CA SER A 7 8.98 -0.30 -8.52
C SER A 7 9.31 -1.33 -7.46
N PHE A 8 8.30 -2.06 -7.02
CA PHE A 8 8.38 -3.06 -5.97
C PHE A 8 8.15 -4.46 -6.53
N LEU A 9 8.96 -5.42 -6.09
CA LEU A 9 8.69 -6.85 -6.23
C LEU A 9 8.37 -7.39 -4.83
N MET A 10 7.14 -7.84 -4.65
CA MET A 10 6.66 -8.42 -3.40
C MET A 10 6.71 -9.94 -3.47
N ARG A 11 6.87 -10.61 -2.33
CA ARG A 11 6.89 -12.08 -2.27
C ARG A 11 5.59 -12.65 -2.84
N GLY A 12 5.73 -13.60 -3.76
CA GLY A 12 4.58 -14.28 -4.36
C GLY A 12 3.93 -13.55 -5.52
N GLU A 13 4.31 -12.30 -5.79
CA GLU A 13 3.84 -11.56 -6.96
C GLU A 13 4.69 -11.91 -8.19
N ALA A 14 4.02 -12.18 -9.31
CA ALA A 14 4.69 -12.50 -10.57
C ALA A 14 5.25 -11.25 -11.26
N GLU A 15 4.61 -10.10 -11.03
CA GLU A 15 4.93 -8.84 -11.68
C GLU A 15 5.33 -7.76 -10.66
N ARG A 16 6.03 -6.73 -11.14
CA ARG A 16 6.38 -5.60 -10.29
C ARG A 16 5.21 -4.64 -10.20
N MET A 17 4.94 -4.18 -9.00
CA MET A 17 4.04 -3.06 -8.75
C MET A 17 4.80 -1.77 -9.02
N ILE A 18 4.21 -0.85 -9.79
CA ILE A 18 4.87 0.39 -10.19
C ILE A 18 3.93 1.56 -9.94
N PHE A 19 4.41 2.55 -9.20
CA PHE A 19 3.63 3.73 -8.80
C PHE A 19 4.39 5.00 -9.12
N GLU A 20 3.72 5.98 -9.73
CA GLU A 20 4.24 7.34 -9.81
C GLU A 20 4.00 8.04 -8.47
N VAL A 21 5.01 8.74 -7.97
CA VAL A 21 5.00 9.34 -6.63
C VAL A 21 5.61 10.74 -6.65
N ALA A 22 5.33 11.51 -5.60
CA ALA A 22 6.04 12.77 -5.36
C ALA A 22 7.52 12.52 -5.05
N GLU A 23 8.38 13.49 -5.36
CA GLU A 23 9.83 13.42 -5.09
C GLU A 23 10.13 13.13 -3.61
N GLN A 24 9.36 13.73 -2.70
CA GLN A 24 9.54 13.56 -1.26
C GLN A 24 9.40 12.10 -0.80
N GLU A 25 8.57 11.30 -1.48
CA GLU A 25 8.39 9.89 -1.13
C GLU A 25 9.68 9.10 -1.33
N GLN A 26 10.51 9.46 -2.32
CA GLN A 26 11.80 8.80 -2.57
C GLN A 26 12.70 8.89 -1.33
N ILE A 27 12.74 10.06 -0.69
CA ILE A 27 13.53 10.27 0.53
C ILE A 27 12.96 9.44 1.68
N ARG A 28 11.62 9.42 1.83
CA ARG A 28 10.92 8.64 2.87
C ARG A 28 11.19 7.15 2.75
N LEU A 29 11.12 6.59 1.55
CA LEU A 29 11.36 5.16 1.32
C LEU A 29 12.81 4.79 1.69
N SER A 30 13.79 5.59 1.27
CA SER A 30 15.20 5.32 1.62
C SER A 30 15.42 5.32 3.12
N ALA A 31 14.92 6.35 3.81
CA ALA A 31 15.03 6.44 5.28
C ALA A 31 14.33 5.25 5.97
N CYS A 32 13.14 4.88 5.51
CA CYS A 32 12.39 3.76 6.05
C CYS A 32 13.16 2.43 5.91
N LEU A 33 13.70 2.14 4.72
CA LEU A 33 14.46 0.92 4.46
C LEU A 33 15.81 0.87 5.20
N GLU A 34 16.45 2.00 5.45
CA GLU A 34 17.69 2.07 6.24
C GLU A 34 17.47 1.74 7.72
N THR A 35 16.29 2.05 8.26
CA THR A 35 15.95 1.82 9.66
C THR A 35 15.15 0.55 9.91
N PHE A 36 14.64 -0.10 8.87
CA PHE A 36 13.80 -1.28 9.00
C PHE A 36 14.59 -2.46 9.55
N ASP A 37 14.09 -3.08 10.63
CA ASP A 37 14.65 -4.31 11.18
C ASP A 37 14.01 -5.52 10.49
N PRO A 38 14.75 -6.30 9.68
CA PRO A 38 14.19 -7.45 8.97
C PRO A 38 13.69 -8.59 9.88
N SER A 39 14.03 -8.56 11.17
CA SER A 39 13.50 -9.52 12.15
C SER A 39 12.07 -9.20 12.59
N GLN A 40 11.59 -7.98 12.33
CA GLN A 40 10.21 -7.61 12.57
C GLN A 40 9.29 -8.31 11.57
N THR A 41 8.25 -8.96 12.10
CA THR A 41 7.21 -9.60 11.28
C THR A 41 6.10 -8.62 10.87
N ILE A 42 6.14 -7.40 11.38
CA ILE A 42 5.17 -6.32 11.16
C ILE A 42 5.96 -5.04 10.94
N GLY A 43 5.69 -4.39 9.81
CA GLY A 43 6.23 -3.09 9.46
C GLY A 43 5.70 -2.68 8.10
N PHE A 44 4.87 -1.64 8.06
CA PHE A 44 4.27 -1.16 6.83
C PHE A 44 4.91 0.16 6.40
N PHE A 45 5.23 0.25 5.11
CA PHE A 45 5.52 1.53 4.48
C PHE A 45 4.31 2.00 3.69
N GLY A 46 3.71 3.11 4.14
CA GLY A 46 2.58 3.79 3.49
C GLY A 46 3.04 5.01 2.70
N PHE A 47 2.57 5.14 1.46
CA PHE A 47 2.80 6.31 0.60
C PHE A 47 1.61 6.57 -0.32
N ASP A 48 1.47 7.81 -0.78
CA ASP A 48 0.46 8.20 -1.76
C ASP A 48 1.08 8.28 -3.16
N SER A 49 0.43 7.64 -4.12
CA SER A 49 0.74 7.78 -5.53
C SER A 49 0.07 9.03 -6.13
N THR A 50 0.58 9.49 -7.26
CA THR A 50 0.00 10.64 -7.98
C THR A 50 -1.34 10.31 -8.66
N ASP A 51 -1.70 9.03 -8.75
CA ASP A 51 -2.95 8.55 -9.36
C ASP A 51 -4.09 8.36 -8.34
N GLY A 52 -3.90 8.81 -7.10
CA GLY A 52 -4.96 8.81 -6.08
C GLY A 52 -5.07 7.51 -5.27
N GLN A 53 -3.98 6.73 -5.20
CA GLN A 53 -3.90 5.53 -4.36
C GLN A 53 -3.02 5.80 -3.13
N SER A 54 -3.49 5.38 -1.96
CA SER A 54 -2.63 5.22 -0.79
C SER A 54 -2.25 3.76 -0.69
N VAL A 55 -0.96 3.49 -0.80
CA VAL A 55 -0.39 2.15 -0.92
C VAL A 55 0.39 1.84 0.35
N HIS A 56 0.02 0.73 1.01
CA HIS A 56 0.67 0.25 2.22
C HIS A 56 1.32 -1.11 1.94
N LEU A 57 2.64 -1.18 2.02
CA LEU A 57 3.40 -2.39 1.74
C LEU A 57 3.96 -2.99 3.03
N ASN A 58 3.78 -4.29 3.24
CA ASN A 58 4.47 -5.00 4.31
C ASN A 58 5.94 -5.19 3.93
N LEU A 59 6.84 -4.53 4.65
CA LEU A 59 8.27 -4.55 4.37
C LEU A 59 8.90 -5.92 4.59
N ALA A 60 8.31 -6.78 5.43
CA ALA A 60 8.75 -8.17 5.60
C ALA A 60 8.52 -9.01 4.33
N GLU A 61 7.65 -8.55 3.43
CA GLU A 61 7.32 -9.20 2.15
C GLU A 61 8.04 -8.60 0.94
N LEU A 62 8.74 -7.49 1.14
CA LEU A 62 9.45 -6.81 0.08
C LEU A 62 10.69 -7.61 -0.34
N GLN A 63 10.78 -7.97 -1.63
CA GLN A 63 11.95 -8.65 -2.19
C GLN A 63 12.90 -7.67 -2.87
N VAL A 64 12.35 -6.72 -3.63
CA VAL A 64 13.14 -5.71 -4.36
C VAL A 64 12.37 -4.39 -4.35
N ALA A 65 13.04 -3.31 -3.99
CA ALA A 65 12.56 -1.94 -4.23
C ALA A 65 13.50 -1.21 -5.18
N ARG A 66 12.94 -0.45 -6.12
CA ARG A 66 13.69 0.43 -7.02
C ARG A 66 13.05 1.81 -7.03
N GLN A 67 13.91 2.79 -6.84
CA GLN A 67 13.63 4.20 -7.04
C GLN A 67 13.99 4.56 -8.49
N LEU A 68 13.02 5.02 -9.27
CA LEU A 68 13.20 5.30 -10.69
C LEU A 68 12.90 6.78 -10.98
N TRP A 69 13.64 7.34 -11.94
CA TRP A 69 13.36 8.65 -12.49
C TRP A 69 13.21 8.55 -14.01
N GLU A 70 12.15 9.16 -14.55
CA GLU A 70 11.89 9.23 -16.00
C GLU A 70 12.16 7.93 -16.78
N PRO A 71 11.67 6.76 -16.31
CA PRO A 71 11.89 5.50 -17.01
C PRO A 71 11.21 5.51 -18.38
N ILE A 72 12.01 5.31 -19.43
CA ILE A 72 11.59 5.41 -20.85
C ILE A 72 10.42 4.46 -21.18
N TRP A 73 10.28 3.35 -20.47
CA TRP A 73 9.22 2.35 -20.67
C TRP A 73 7.90 2.69 -19.98
N ILE A 74 7.83 3.73 -19.14
CA ILE A 74 6.57 4.15 -18.50
C ILE A 74 6.03 5.35 -19.28
N SER A 75 5.14 5.07 -20.23
CA SER A 75 4.48 6.10 -21.03
C SER A 75 3.08 6.48 -20.52
N ARG A 76 2.65 5.94 -19.38
CA ARG A 76 1.25 6.06 -18.93
C ARG A 76 1.02 7.42 -18.28
N GLU A 77 -0.09 8.07 -18.65
CA GLU A 77 -0.71 9.11 -17.83
C GLU A 77 -1.41 8.41 -16.66
N ALA A 78 -1.25 8.95 -15.45
CA ALA A 78 -1.94 8.45 -14.28
C ALA A 78 -3.45 8.65 -14.47
N GLU A 79 -4.20 7.55 -14.57
CA GLU A 79 -5.67 7.58 -14.49
C GLU A 79 -6.06 7.58 -13.03
N GLU A 80 -6.99 8.45 -12.64
CA GLU A 80 -7.44 8.54 -11.25
C GLU A 80 -8.01 7.19 -10.79
N TYR A 81 -7.61 6.76 -9.60
CA TYR A 81 -8.05 5.50 -9.03
C TYR A 81 -9.51 5.58 -8.57
N GLU A 82 -10.39 4.89 -9.30
CA GLU A 82 -11.82 4.83 -8.98
C GLU A 82 -12.23 3.55 -8.20
N GLY A 83 -11.29 2.62 -7.95
CA GLY A 83 -11.57 1.33 -7.32
C GLY A 83 -11.86 1.40 -5.81
N GLY A 84 -12.27 0.27 -5.24
CA GLY A 84 -12.42 0.08 -3.79
C GLY A 84 -11.10 -0.17 -3.07
N VAL A 85 -11.21 -0.68 -1.84
CA VAL A 85 -10.07 -1.14 -1.05
C VAL A 85 -9.60 -2.49 -1.59
N LYS A 86 -8.30 -2.60 -1.87
CA LYS A 86 -7.68 -3.86 -2.30
C LYS A 86 -6.70 -4.37 -1.27
N LEU A 87 -6.88 -5.61 -0.84
CA LEU A 87 -5.97 -6.30 0.08
C LEU A 87 -5.44 -7.58 -0.55
N LYS A 88 -4.14 -7.81 -0.41
CA LYS A 88 -3.49 -9.05 -0.85
C LYS A 88 -2.85 -9.77 0.32
N PHE A 89 -3.24 -11.03 0.50
CA PHE A 89 -2.73 -11.88 1.57
C PHE A 89 -1.74 -12.92 1.06
N ARG A 90 -0.77 -13.27 1.90
CA ARG A 90 0.17 -14.36 1.69
C ARG A 90 -0.58 -15.67 1.51
N ASP A 91 -0.12 -16.48 0.57
CA ASP A 91 -0.66 -17.81 0.27
C ASP A 91 -2.15 -17.83 -0.14
N ARG A 92 -2.69 -16.66 -0.51
CA ARG A 92 -4.04 -16.51 -1.07
C ARG A 92 -3.96 -15.97 -2.49
N PRO A 93 -4.43 -16.71 -3.51
CA PRO A 93 -4.41 -16.23 -4.88
C PRO A 93 -5.38 -15.05 -5.09
N GLU A 94 -6.48 -15.00 -4.34
CA GLU A 94 -7.49 -13.94 -4.45
C GLU A 94 -6.99 -12.59 -3.94
N ILE A 95 -7.43 -11.52 -4.61
CA ILE A 95 -7.35 -10.15 -4.10
C ILE A 95 -8.72 -9.86 -3.49
N PHE A 96 -8.74 -9.42 -2.24
CA PHE A 96 -9.94 -8.84 -1.65
C PHE A 96 -10.12 -7.45 -2.27
N ASP A 97 -11.26 -7.19 -2.91
CA ASP A 97 -11.56 -5.94 -3.62
C ASP A 97 -12.99 -5.55 -3.28
N GLU A 98 -13.15 -4.71 -2.26
CA GLU A 98 -14.46 -4.32 -1.72
C GLU A 98 -14.58 -2.80 -1.63
N PHE A 99 -15.81 -2.31 -1.77
CA PHE A 99 -16.11 -0.93 -1.44
C PHE A 99 -16.25 -0.80 0.07
N VAL A 100 -15.60 0.22 0.61
CA VAL A 100 -15.52 0.49 2.05
C VAL A 100 -15.81 1.97 2.24
N GLU A 101 -16.58 2.31 3.25
CA GLU A 101 -16.88 3.70 3.56
C GLU A 101 -15.59 4.46 3.96
N PRO A 102 -15.53 5.80 3.78
CA PRO A 102 -14.30 6.54 4.04
C PRO A 102 -13.76 6.42 5.47
N GLU A 103 -14.64 6.38 6.45
CA GLU A 103 -14.30 6.23 7.87
C GLU A 103 -13.65 4.86 8.19
N ASP A 104 -14.11 3.81 7.52
CA ASP A 104 -13.54 2.48 7.64
C ASP A 104 -12.20 2.34 6.89
N CYS A 105 -12.02 3.07 5.78
CA CYS A 105 -10.71 3.17 5.13
C CYS A 105 -9.66 3.81 6.04
N MET A 106 -10.04 4.85 6.80
CA MET A 106 -9.15 5.47 7.78
C MET A 106 -8.81 4.47 8.89
N THR A 107 -9.81 3.76 9.42
CA THR A 107 -9.62 2.75 10.46
C THR A 107 -8.65 1.64 10.01
N LEU A 108 -8.78 1.18 8.76
CA LEU A 108 -7.84 0.25 8.13
C LEU A 108 -6.40 0.81 8.12
N VAL A 109 -6.22 2.04 7.65
CA VAL A 109 -4.88 2.68 7.52
C VAL A 109 -4.24 2.90 8.89
N GLU A 110 -4.99 3.43 9.86
CA GLU A 110 -4.53 3.60 11.24
C GLU A 110 -4.16 2.26 11.87
N GLY A 111 -4.99 1.24 11.64
CA GLY A 111 -4.70 -0.14 12.04
C GLY A 111 -3.38 -0.62 11.46
N LEU A 112 -3.11 -0.42 10.17
CA LEU A 112 -1.84 -0.82 9.56
C LEU A 112 -0.61 -0.08 10.11
N ALA A 113 -0.78 1.20 10.49
CA ALA A 113 0.28 2.03 11.05
C ALA A 113 0.59 1.70 12.53
N ASP A 114 -0.37 1.17 13.27
CA ASP A 114 -0.18 0.79 14.67
C ASP A 114 0.64 -0.50 14.81
N GLU A 115 1.91 -0.40 15.17
CA GLU A 115 2.77 -1.56 15.39
C GLU A 115 2.43 -2.38 16.64
N SER A 116 1.57 -1.88 17.54
CA SER A 116 1.24 -2.55 18.80
C SER A 116 0.18 -3.64 18.66
N THR A 117 -0.54 -3.68 17.54
CA THR A 117 -1.63 -4.64 17.29
C THR A 117 -1.27 -5.63 16.19
N LEU A 118 -1.66 -6.90 16.37
CA LEU A 118 -1.43 -7.97 15.38
C LEU A 118 -2.54 -8.08 14.33
N PHE A 119 -3.73 -7.56 14.67
CA PHE A 119 -4.93 -7.66 13.85
C PHE A 119 -5.39 -6.25 13.45
N VAL A 120 -6.00 -6.15 12.28
CA VAL A 120 -6.74 -4.97 11.82
C VAL A 120 -8.19 -5.35 11.67
N THR A 121 -9.06 -4.43 12.04
CA THR A 121 -10.49 -4.52 11.91
C THR A 121 -11.01 -3.30 11.16
N PHE A 122 -11.95 -3.49 10.25
CA PHE A 122 -12.72 -2.42 9.61
C PHE A 122 -14.11 -2.96 9.21
N VAL A 123 -15.05 -2.09 8.89
CA VAL A 123 -16.38 -2.49 8.41
C VAL A 123 -16.44 -2.38 6.88
N ASP A 124 -16.99 -3.38 6.21
CA ASP A 124 -17.17 -3.35 4.76
C ASP A 124 -18.45 -2.59 4.32
N GLY A 125 -18.68 -2.49 3.02
CA GLY A 125 -19.84 -1.79 2.45
C GLY A 125 -21.20 -2.38 2.83
N ASP A 126 -21.26 -3.61 3.34
CA ASP A 126 -22.49 -4.27 3.78
C ASP A 126 -22.70 -4.12 5.31
N GLY A 127 -21.77 -3.49 6.02
CA GLY A 127 -21.82 -3.31 7.47
C GLY A 127 -21.27 -4.49 8.26
N GLU A 128 -20.58 -5.44 7.61
CA GLU A 128 -19.96 -6.58 8.27
C GLU A 128 -18.54 -6.27 8.73
N GLU A 129 -18.18 -6.78 9.91
CA GLU A 129 -16.85 -6.60 10.48
C GLU A 129 -15.84 -7.53 9.79
N TYR A 130 -14.83 -6.94 9.16
CA TYR A 130 -13.72 -7.67 8.58
C TYR A 130 -12.50 -7.61 9.50
N VAL A 131 -11.94 -8.78 9.85
CA VAL A 131 -10.77 -8.89 10.72
C VAL A 131 -9.69 -9.73 10.06
N PHE A 132 -8.46 -9.21 10.00
CA PHE A 132 -7.31 -9.96 9.48
C PHE A 132 -6.04 -9.74 10.30
N ALA A 133 -5.12 -10.71 10.24
CA ALA A 133 -3.82 -10.60 10.88
C ALA A 133 -2.79 -9.92 9.95
N LYS A 134 -2.17 -8.83 10.44
CA LYS A 134 -1.18 -8.03 9.71
C LYS A 134 -0.01 -8.83 9.11
N PRO A 135 0.59 -9.81 9.81
CA PRO A 135 1.72 -10.57 9.26
C PRO A 135 1.40 -11.37 8.00
N HIS A 136 0.12 -11.54 7.66
CA HIS A 136 -0.32 -12.21 6.44
C HIS A 136 -0.65 -11.23 5.31
N LEU A 137 -0.78 -9.93 5.57
CA LEU A 137 -1.01 -8.94 4.53
C LEU A 137 0.31 -8.62 3.82
N ILE A 138 0.31 -8.69 2.49
CA ILE A 138 1.43 -8.30 1.64
C ILE A 138 1.36 -6.82 1.32
N TRP A 139 0.20 -6.37 0.84
CA TRP A 139 -0.06 -4.98 0.53
C TRP A 139 -1.55 -4.66 0.66
N ALA A 140 -1.82 -3.38 0.93
CA ALA A 140 -3.13 -2.76 0.84
C ALA A 140 -3.08 -1.54 -0.10
N ILE A 141 -4.12 -1.34 -0.88
CA ILE A 141 -4.33 -0.15 -1.71
C ILE A 141 -5.69 0.42 -1.35
N VAL A 142 -5.74 1.69 -0.98
CA VAL A 142 -6.98 2.41 -0.67
C VAL A 142 -7.06 3.70 -1.50
N PRO A 143 -8.25 4.18 -1.87
CA PRO A 143 -8.39 5.49 -2.50
C PRO A 143 -7.97 6.64 -1.57
N THR A 144 -7.09 7.54 -2.02
CA THR A 144 -6.67 8.69 -1.19
C THR A 144 -7.83 9.63 -0.88
N LYS A 145 -8.83 9.73 -1.78
CA LYS A 145 -10.04 10.52 -1.57
C LYS A 145 -10.84 10.12 -0.32
N TYR A 146 -10.65 8.90 0.17
CA TYR A 146 -11.30 8.41 1.40
C TYR A 146 -10.50 8.72 2.67
N LEU A 147 -9.23 9.13 2.53
CA LEU A 147 -8.36 9.48 3.66
C LEU A 147 -8.29 10.99 3.91
N GLN A 148 -8.69 11.80 2.92
CA GLN A 148 -8.78 13.24 3.07
C GLN A 148 -10.13 13.56 3.71
N GLY A 149 -10.14 13.77 5.03
CA GLY A 149 -11.35 14.09 5.78
C GLY A 149 -12.14 15.23 5.13
N ASN A 150 -13.46 15.04 5.00
CA ASN A 150 -14.41 16.07 4.55
C ASN A 150 -14.40 17.31 5.47
#